data_AF-A0A1J3DDA2-F1
#
_entry.id   AF-A0A1J3DDA2-F1
#
_cell.length_a   1.000
_cell.length_b   1.000
_cell.length_c   1.000
_cell.angle_alpha   90.00
_cell.angle_beta   90.00
_cell.angle_gamma   90.00
#
_symmetry.space_group_name_H-M   'P 1'
#
loop_
_entity.id
_entity.type
_entity.pdbx_description
1 polymer ?
#
loop_
_entity_poly.entity_id
_entity_poly.type
_entity_poly.pdbx_seq_one_letter_code
_entity_poly.pdbx_strand_id
1 'polypeptide(L)'
;EVSWATEDEPTEELRSSFRFKTYLVVTKIYKLKNPKQRKPRRGEEDIEETIFLKPEDELFLELSSWSFTFPMRSQLVTSQEMKNYQLMGLVMAVEAKRIPEFRQMLNSLIDE
;
A
#
# COMPACT_ATOMS: atom_id res chain seq x y z
N GLU A 1 11.23 -0.15 18.08
CA GLU A 1 12.47 0.61 17.75
C GLU A 1 12.35 2.09 18.11
N VAL A 2 11.50 2.88 17.46
CA VAL A 2 11.37 4.33 17.77
C VAL A 2 11.06 4.61 19.25
N SER A 3 10.17 3.83 19.85
CA SER A 3 9.83 3.95 21.27
C SER A 3 11.00 3.59 22.19
N TRP A 4 11.84 2.63 21.79
CA TRP A 4 13.02 2.21 22.54
C TRP A 4 14.12 3.27 22.42
N ALA A 5 14.34 3.81 21.23
CA ALA A 5 15.35 4.84 20.97
C ALA A 5 15.06 6.18 21.66
N THR A 6 13.84 6.39 22.15
CA THR A 6 13.39 7.63 22.80
C THR A 6 13.13 7.44 24.29
N GLU A 7 13.42 6.26 24.84
CA GLU A 7 13.10 5.92 26.24
C GLU A 7 13.86 6.79 27.26
N ASP A 8 15.12 7.11 26.96
CA ASP A 8 16.01 7.89 27.81
C ASP A 8 15.69 9.40 27.85
N GLU A 9 14.76 9.86 27.01
CA GLU A 9 14.38 11.28 26.99
C GLU A 9 13.74 11.69 28.33
N PRO A 10 14.16 12.83 28.92
CA PRO A 10 13.86 13.16 30.31
C PRO A 10 12.39 13.51 30.56
N THR A 11 11.64 13.93 29.54
CA THR A 11 10.24 14.34 29.65
C THR A 11 9.35 13.62 28.64
N GLU A 12 8.07 13.42 29.00
CA GLU A 12 7.09 12.83 28.09
C GLU A 12 6.84 13.67 26.83
N GLU A 13 7.01 14.98 26.93
CA GLU A 13 6.89 15.92 25.82
C GLU A 13 7.99 15.68 24.77
N LEU A 14 9.24 15.52 25.21
CA LEU A 14 10.36 15.18 24.34
C LEU A 14 10.15 13.81 23.68
N ARG A 15 9.79 12.78 24.46
CA ARG A 15 9.46 11.45 23.93
C ARG A 15 8.37 11.50 22.86
N SER A 16 7.33 12.30 23.11
CA SER A 16 6.19 12.43 22.21
C SER A 16 6.53 13.23 20.95
N SER A 17 7.48 14.16 21.01
CA SER A 17 7.92 14.95 19.85
C SER A 17 8.54 14.09 18.74
N PHE A 18 9.16 12.96 19.11
CA PHE A 18 9.73 12.00 18.17
C PHE A 18 8.72 11.00 17.61
N ARG A 19 7.47 10.98 18.11
CA ARG A 19 6.45 10.09 17.56
C ARG A 19 6.02 10.59 16.19
N PHE A 20 6.01 9.69 15.23
CA PHE A 20 5.48 9.97 13.91
C PHE A 20 3.99 10.30 14.00
N LYS A 21 3.59 11.38 13.31
CA LYS A 21 2.18 11.71 13.10
C LYS A 21 1.62 11.00 11.87
N THR A 22 2.45 10.84 10.85
CA THR A 22 2.09 10.25 9.55
C THR A 22 3.28 9.47 9.01
N TYR A 23 2.97 8.36 8.34
CA TYR A 23 3.90 7.56 7.58
C TYR A 23 3.65 7.79 6.09
N LEU A 24 4.71 8.02 5.33
CA LEU A 24 4.66 8.00 3.87
C LEU A 24 5.14 6.64 3.39
N VAL A 25 4.22 5.83 2.86
CA VAL A 25 4.51 4.50 2.33
C VAL A 25 4.61 4.61 0.82
N VAL A 26 5.70 4.09 0.26
CA VAL A 26 5.93 4.06 -1.19
C VAL A 26 6.13 2.62 -1.62
N THR A 27 5.25 2.14 -2.49
CA THR A 27 5.27 0.77 -2.99
C THR A 27 5.08 0.74 -4.51
N LYS A 28 5.17 -0.45 -5.08
CA LYS A 28 4.90 -0.75 -6.49
C LYS A 28 3.60 -1.52 -6.59
N ILE A 29 2.84 -1.26 -7.63
CA ILE A 29 1.62 -2.00 -7.98
C ILE A 29 1.57 -2.22 -9.49
N TYR A 30 0.80 -3.21 -9.92
CA TYR A 30 0.45 -3.36 -11.32
C TYR A 30 -0.98 -2.87 -11.54
N LYS A 31 -1.18 -1.92 -12.45
CA LYS A 31 -2.50 -1.42 -12.79
C LYS A 31 -2.87 -1.80 -14.22
N LEU A 32 -4.12 -2.21 -14.44
CA LEU A 32 -4.61 -2.62 -15.74
C LEU A 32 -4.51 -1.46 -16.75
N LYS A 33 -3.95 -1.72 -17.93
CA LYS A 33 -3.91 -0.77 -19.04
C LYS A 33 -5.31 -0.64 -19.64
N ASN A 34 -5.77 0.60 -19.84
CA ASN A 34 -7.03 0.93 -20.53
C ASN A 34 -8.26 0.18 -20.00
N PRO A 35 -8.65 0.37 -18.73
CA PRO A 35 -9.77 -0.36 -18.11
C PRO A 35 -11.11 -0.16 -18.84
N LYS A 36 -11.30 0.98 -19.52
CA LYS A 36 -12.56 1.35 -20.19
C LYS A 36 -12.83 0.63 -21.52
N GLN A 37 -11.88 -0.12 -22.07
CA GLN A 37 -12.04 -0.76 -23.39
C GLN A 37 -12.50 -2.23 -23.33
N ARG A 38 -12.52 -2.85 -22.16
CA ARG A 38 -12.92 -4.26 -22.02
C ARG A 38 -14.33 -4.34 -21.47
N LYS A 39 -15.29 -4.73 -22.32
CA LYS A 39 -16.59 -5.23 -21.86
C LYS A 39 -16.38 -6.64 -21.30
N PRO A 40 -16.84 -6.95 -20.08
CA PRO A 40 -16.73 -8.29 -19.53
C PRO A 40 -17.45 -9.27 -20.46
N ARG A 41 -16.72 -10.26 -20.99
CA ARG A 41 -17.34 -11.38 -21.69
C ARG A 41 -17.81 -12.36 -20.62
N ARG A 42 -19.03 -12.90 -20.76
CA ARG A 42 -19.58 -13.88 -19.81
C ARG A 42 -18.60 -15.05 -19.66
N GLY A 43 -18.04 -15.22 -18.46
CA GLY A 43 -17.14 -16.32 -18.11
C GLY A 43 -15.66 -15.95 -17.93
N GLU A 44 -15.26 -14.68 -18.10
CA GLU A 44 -13.94 -14.21 -17.64
C GLU A 44 -13.97 -13.97 -16.13
N GLU A 45 -12.98 -14.51 -15.40
CA GLU A 45 -12.70 -14.17 -14.00
C GLU A 45 -12.64 -12.65 -13.83
N ASP A 46 -13.12 -12.14 -12.69
CA ASP A 46 -13.07 -10.71 -12.39
C ASP A 46 -11.63 -10.22 -12.52
N ILE A 47 -11.36 -9.43 -13.57
CA ILE A 47 -10.02 -8.92 -13.85
C ILE A 47 -9.75 -7.82 -12.84
N GLU A 48 -8.92 -8.09 -11.85
CA GLU A 48 -8.50 -7.11 -10.86
C GLU A 48 -7.91 -5.86 -11.54
N GLU A 49 -8.46 -4.68 -11.25
CA GLU A 49 -7.95 -3.44 -11.84
C GLU A 49 -6.53 -3.13 -11.35
N THR A 50 -6.22 -3.52 -10.12
CA THR A 50 -4.93 -3.29 -9.46
C THR A 50 -4.48 -4.56 -8.77
N ILE A 51 -3.27 -5.01 -9.10
CA ILE A 51 -2.60 -6.13 -8.43
C ILE A 51 -1.52 -5.55 -7.52
N PHE A 52 -1.62 -5.88 -6.23
CA PHE A 52 -0.61 -5.55 -5.24
C PHE A 52 0.48 -6.62 -5.22
N LEU A 53 1.75 -6.19 -5.16
CA LEU A 53 2.87 -7.13 -5.01
C LEU A 53 2.92 -7.75 -3.61
N LYS A 54 2.28 -7.08 -2.66
CA LYS A 54 2.31 -7.28 -1.23
C LYS A 54 0.88 -7.07 -0.73
N PRO A 55 0.21 -8.08 -0.19
CA PRO A 55 -1.19 -7.93 0.22
C PRO A 55 -1.33 -6.89 1.35
N GLU A 56 -0.28 -6.66 2.15
CA GLU A 56 -0.29 -5.60 3.17
C GLU A 56 -0.44 -4.17 2.60
N ASP A 57 -0.06 -3.96 1.33
CA ASP A 57 -0.16 -2.64 0.69
C ASP A 57 -1.62 -2.28 0.40
N GLU A 58 -2.50 -3.27 0.20
CA GLU A 58 -3.94 -3.05 0.03
C GLU A 58 -4.57 -2.51 1.32
N LEU A 59 -4.20 -3.08 2.46
CA LEU A 59 -4.63 -2.61 3.79
C LEU A 59 -4.15 -1.17 4.05
N PHE A 60 -2.90 -0.87 3.67
CA PHE A 60 -2.39 0.50 3.79
C PHE A 60 -3.13 1.48 2.89
N LEU A 61 -3.54 1.06 1.69
CA LEU A 61 -4.30 1.90 0.79
C LEU A 61 -5.68 2.22 1.37
N GLU A 62 -6.36 1.23 1.93
CA GLU A 62 -7.67 1.40 2.59
C GLU A 62 -7.60 2.38 3.77
N LEU A 63 -6.55 2.26 4.60
CA LEU A 63 -6.36 3.11 5.79
C LEU A 63 -5.67 4.45 5.49
N SER A 64 -5.30 4.71 4.23
CA SER A 64 -4.61 5.93 3.85
C SER A 64 -5.53 7.15 3.87
N SER A 65 -5.02 8.28 4.36
CA SER A 65 -5.74 9.56 4.29
C SER A 65 -5.76 10.12 2.87
N TRP A 66 -4.70 9.85 2.11
CA TRP A 66 -4.64 10.09 0.67
C TRP A 66 -3.64 9.14 0.03
N SER A 67 -3.84 8.91 -1.27
CA SER A 67 -2.93 8.16 -2.09
C SER A 67 -2.90 8.71 -3.52
N PHE A 68 -1.78 8.48 -4.21
CA PHE A 68 -1.72 8.71 -5.65
C PHE A 68 -0.79 7.70 -6.31
N THR A 69 -1.01 7.52 -7.61
CA THR A 69 -0.20 6.62 -8.43
C THR A 69 0.55 7.39 -9.50
N PHE A 70 1.73 6.91 -9.88
CA PHE A 70 2.53 7.49 -10.94
C PHE A 70 3.17 6.41 -11.82
N PRO A 71 3.34 6.65 -13.13
CA PRO A 71 3.90 5.66 -14.04
C PRO A 71 5.39 5.45 -13.76
N MET A 72 5.83 4.19 -13.65
CA MET A 72 7.25 3.86 -13.56
C MET A 72 7.83 3.62 -14.95
N ARG A 73 9.03 4.16 -15.21
CA ARG A 73 9.71 4.05 -16.52
C ARG A 73 10.29 2.65 -16.79
N SER A 74 10.61 1.89 -15.76
CA SER A 74 11.18 0.55 -15.89
C SER A 74 10.07 -0.51 -15.90
N GLN A 75 9.76 -1.08 -17.07
CA GLN A 75 9.07 -2.36 -17.12
C GLN A 75 10.11 -3.45 -16.88
N LEU A 76 10.05 -4.11 -15.71
CA LEU A 76 10.66 -5.41 -15.54
C LEU A 76 10.09 -6.34 -16.63
N VAL A 77 10.87 -7.32 -17.07
CA VAL A 77 10.42 -8.32 -18.06
C VAL A 77 9.21 -9.04 -17.49
N THR A 78 8.03 -8.68 -17.95
CA THR A 78 6.74 -9.20 -17.47
C THR A 78 6.38 -10.47 -18.24
N SER A 79 5.85 -11.47 -17.53
CA SER A 79 5.25 -12.68 -18.14
C SER A 79 4.15 -12.30 -19.16
N GLN A 80 3.77 -13.23 -20.04
CA GLN A 80 2.69 -12.99 -21.02
C GLN A 80 1.39 -12.49 -20.38
N GLU A 81 1.10 -12.93 -19.16
CA GLU A 81 -0.09 -12.57 -18.38
C GLU A 81 -0.08 -11.08 -17.98
N MET A 82 1.10 -10.56 -17.65
CA MET A 82 1.30 -9.18 -17.20
C MET A 82 1.38 -8.15 -18.34
N LYS A 83 1.25 -8.58 -19.61
CA LYS A 83 1.25 -7.67 -20.77
C LYS A 83 0.16 -6.60 -20.71
N ASN A 84 -0.99 -6.94 -20.13
CA ASN A 84 -2.12 -6.03 -19.99
C ASN A 84 -1.97 -5.08 -18.80
N TYR A 85 -0.98 -5.27 -17.94
CA TYR A 85 -0.74 -4.45 -16.78
C TYR A 85 0.45 -3.51 -16.99
N GLN A 86 0.42 -2.37 -16.31
CA GLN A 86 1.49 -1.39 -16.26
C GLN A 86 2.00 -1.30 -14.82
N LEU A 87 3.32 -1.34 -14.65
CA LEU A 87 3.96 -1.09 -13.37
C LEU A 87 3.80 0.39 -13.00
N MET A 88 3.19 0.64 -11.84
CA MET A 88 2.97 1.96 -11.28
C MET A 88 3.65 2.03 -9.91
N GLY A 89 4.08 3.23 -9.52
CA GLY A 89 4.39 3.55 -8.14
C GLY A 89 3.12 3.99 -7.44
N LEU A 90 2.95 3.59 -6.18
CA LEU A 90 1.87 4.00 -5.31
C LEU A 90 2.47 4.69 -4.09
N VAL A 91 2.01 5.90 -3.81
CA VAL A 91 2.37 6.67 -2.60
C VAL A 91 1.13 6.80 -1.74
N MET A 92 1.28 6.50 -0.45
CA MET A 92 0.19 6.53 0.53
C MET A 92 0.65 7.31 1.76
N ALA A 93 -0.22 8.18 2.27
CA ALA A 93 -0.04 8.80 3.57
C ALA A 93 -0.96 8.12 4.58
N VAL A 94 -0.37 7.52 5.61
CA VAL A 94 -1.09 6.79 6.65
C VAL A 94 -0.86 7.48 7.99
N GLU A 95 -1.93 7.89 8.66
CA GLU A 95 -1.83 8.48 9.99
C GLU A 95 -1.40 7.45 11.02
N ALA A 96 -0.49 7.84 11.93
CA ALA A 96 0.06 6.92 12.92
C ALA A 96 -1.01 6.32 13.85
N LYS A 97 -2.12 7.02 14.04
CA LYS A 97 -3.28 6.55 14.81
C LYS A 97 -3.98 5.33 14.18
N ARG A 98 -3.80 5.08 12.88
CA ARG A 98 -4.37 3.94 12.13
C ARG A 98 -3.51 2.70 12.18
N ILE A 99 -2.26 2.79 12.66
CA ILE A 99 -1.35 1.64 12.74
C ILE A 99 -1.87 0.49 13.63
N PRO A 100 -2.53 0.74 14.78
CA PRO A 100 -3.15 -0.33 15.56
C PRO A 100 -4.24 -1.09 14.78
N GLU A 101 -5.09 -0.37 14.06
CA GLU A 101 -6.15 -0.93 13.19
C GLU A 101 -5.53 -1.75 12.04
N PHE A 102 -4.51 -1.21 11.38
CA PHE A 102 -3.73 -1.94 10.37
C PHE A 102 -3.19 -3.27 10.90
N ARG A 103 -2.61 -3.28 12.11
CA ARG A 103 -2.06 -4.52 12.71
C ARG A 103 -3.15 -5.55 13.00
N GLN A 104 -4.34 -5.11 13.39
CA GLN A 104 -5.47 -6.00 13.58
C GLN A 104 -5.90 -6.63 12.24
N MET A 105 -6.07 -5.82 11.20
CA MET A 105 -6.41 -6.31 9.85
C MET A 105 -5.35 -7.27 9.31
N LEU A 106 -4.06 -6.94 9.47
CA LEU A 106 -2.96 -7.78 9.01
C LEU A 106 -2.93 -9.13 9.74
N ASN A 107 -3.18 -9.15 11.05
CA ASN A 107 -3.26 -10.42 11.79
C ASN A 107 -4.43 -11.27 11.30
N SER A 108 -5.61 -10.66 11.09
CA SER A 108 -6.77 -11.38 10.53
C SER A 108 -6.50 -11.98 9.16
N LEU A 109 -5.70 -11.31 8.32
CA LEU A 109 -5.28 -11.82 7.01
C LEU A 109 -4.32 -13.02 7.11
N ILE A 110 -3.51 -13.11 8.16
CA ILE A 110 -2.55 -14.20 8.36
C ILE A 110 -3.22 -15.43 9.00
N ASP A 111 -4.25 -15.19 9.82
CA ASP A 111 -4.98 -16.24 10.54
C ASP A 111 -6.05 -16.96 9.67
N GLU A 112 -6.29 -16.50 8.43
CA GLU A 112 -7.08 -17.19 7.38
C GLU A 112 -6.28 -18.30 6.67
#